data_AF-A0A2P2IJN6-F1
#
_entry.id   AF-A0A2P2IJN6-F1
#
_cell.length_a   1.000
_cell.length_b   1.000
_cell.length_c   1.000
_cell.angle_alpha   90.00
_cell.angle_beta   90.00
_cell.angle_gamma   90.00
#
_symmetry.space_group_name_H-M   'P 1'
#
loop_
_entity.id
_entity.type
_entity.pdbx_description
1 polymer ?
#
loop_
_entity_poly.entity_id
_entity_poly.type
_entity_poly.pdbx_seq_one_letter_code
_entity_poly.pdbx_strand_id
1 'polypeptide(L)'
;MCSKVPMIGHAIMKATGSDSFNLLVNNGASAGQVIFHTHIHIIPRKACDCLWTTESLPRQPLSLNQEACKLVTRVQEQLSNMSMDGKEQESHEMDRTRGSVPKLL
;
A
#
# COMPACT_ATOMS: atom_id res chain seq x y z
N MET A 1 -12.08 13.35 -4.72
CA MET A 1 -10.70 13.88 -4.67
C MET A 1 -9.60 12.82 -4.45
N CYS A 2 -9.88 11.50 -4.46
CA CYS A 2 -8.85 10.46 -4.31
C CYS A 2 -8.82 9.45 -5.47
N SER A 3 -9.34 9.81 -6.65
CA SER A 3 -9.51 8.87 -7.77
C SER A 3 -8.22 8.25 -8.29
N LYS A 4 -7.07 8.89 -8.06
CA LYS A 4 -5.75 8.37 -8.44
C LYS A 4 -5.13 7.44 -7.39
N VAL A 5 -5.66 7.40 -6.16
CA VAL A 5 -5.09 6.59 -5.08
C VAL A 5 -5.09 5.09 -5.44
N PRO A 6 -6.18 4.48 -5.94
CA PRO A 6 -6.17 3.08 -6.34
C PRO A 6 -5.12 2.76 -7.41
N MET A 7 -5.00 3.63 -8.43
CA MET A 7 -4.00 3.51 -9.49
C MET A 7 -2.57 3.51 -8.93
N ILE A 8 -2.23 4.53 -8.12
CA ILE A 8 -0.90 4.66 -7.53
C ILE A 8 -0.62 3.50 -6.57
N GLY A 9 -1.60 3.10 -5.77
CA GLY A 9 -1.52 1.97 -4.85
C GLY A 9 -1.17 0.67 -5.57
N HIS A 10 -1.88 0.35 -6.65
CA HIS A 10 -1.62 -0.84 -7.47
C HIS A 10 -0.23 -0.82 -8.11
N ALA A 11 0.22 0.33 -8.62
CA ALA A 11 1.55 0.44 -9.19
C ALA A 11 2.65 0.19 -8.13
N ILE A 12 2.47 0.74 -6.93
CA ILE A 12 3.39 0.53 -5.79
C ILE A 12 3.39 -0.93 -5.35
N MET A 13 2.22 -1.57 -5.25
CA MET A 13 2.10 -3.00 -4.90
C MET A 13 2.87 -3.88 -5.90
N LYS A 14 2.63 -3.69 -7.21
CA LYS A 14 3.33 -4.45 -8.26
C LYS A 14 4.84 -4.21 -8.23
N ALA A 15 5.29 -2.95 -8.08
CA ALA A 15 6.70 -2.61 -8.04
C ALA A 15 7.45 -3.19 -6.81
N THR A 16 6.75 -3.38 -5.69
CA THR A 16 7.31 -3.90 -4.43
C THR A 16 7.08 -5.39 -4.22
N GLY A 17 6.28 -6.04 -5.07
CA GLY A 17 5.84 -7.42 -4.90
C GLY A 17 5.08 -7.62 -3.60
N SER A 18 4.10 -6.73 -3.35
CA SER A 18 3.28 -6.71 -2.15
C SER A 18 1.82 -7.00 -2.49
N ASP A 19 1.12 -7.70 -1.59
CA ASP A 19 -0.24 -8.21 -1.83
C ASP A 19 -1.32 -7.22 -1.42
N SER A 20 -0.96 -6.23 -0.59
CA SER A 20 -1.87 -5.19 -0.12
C SER A 20 -1.11 -3.91 0.23
N PHE A 21 -1.82 -2.85 0.61
CA PHE A 21 -1.22 -1.64 1.16
C PHE A 21 -2.13 -1.01 2.22
N ASN A 22 -1.55 -0.24 3.14
CA ASN A 22 -2.30 0.68 3.98
C ASN A 22 -2.34 2.07 3.36
N LEU A 23 -3.49 2.72 3.50
CA LEU A 23 -3.71 4.11 3.15
C LEU A 23 -3.88 4.91 4.44
N LEU A 24 -3.03 5.91 4.67
CA LEU A 24 -3.03 6.67 5.93
C LEU A 24 -2.87 8.17 5.68
N VAL A 25 -3.62 8.96 6.46
CA VAL A 25 -3.43 10.40 6.60
C VAL A 25 -3.35 10.70 8.09
N ASN A 26 -2.24 11.27 8.54
CA ASN A 26 -2.10 11.76 9.91
C ASN A 26 -2.54 13.23 9.93
N ASN A 27 -3.55 13.55 10.74
CA ASN A 27 -4.07 14.91 10.88
C ASN A 27 -3.93 15.37 12.34
N GLY A 28 -2.99 16.29 12.58
CA GLY A 28 -2.61 16.77 13.91
C GLY A 28 -1.40 16.02 14.50
N ALA A 29 -0.63 16.72 15.32
CA ALA A 29 0.60 16.20 15.92
C ALA A 29 0.36 14.92 16.75
N SER A 30 -0.71 14.87 17.54
CA SER A 30 -1.07 13.69 18.34
C SER A 30 -1.45 12.46 17.49
N ALA A 31 -1.85 12.66 16.23
CA ALA A 31 -2.07 11.58 15.27
C ALA A 31 -0.77 11.16 14.55
N GLY A 32 0.39 11.68 14.94
CA GLY A 32 1.68 11.36 14.32
C GLY A 32 2.01 12.20 13.08
N GLN A 33 1.36 13.35 12.88
CA GLN A 33 1.73 14.27 11.79
C GLN A 33 2.98 15.06 12.17
N VAL A 34 4.03 14.92 11.35
CA VAL A 34 5.29 15.68 11.50
C VAL A 34 5.51 16.71 10.39
N ILE A 35 4.82 16.58 9.26
CA ILE A 35 4.85 17.53 8.13
C ILE A 35 3.43 18.10 7.94
N PHE A 36 3.28 19.41 8.13
CA PHE A 36 2.01 20.14 8.04
C PHE A 36 1.67 20.55 6.60
N HIS A 37 1.77 19.59 5.69
CA HIS A 37 1.22 19.64 4.34
C HIS A 37 0.42 18.35 4.15
N THR A 38 -0.84 18.43 3.72
CA THR A 38 -1.66 17.23 3.57
C THR A 38 -1.01 16.26 2.60
N HIS A 39 -0.67 15.07 3.09
CA HIS A 39 -0.10 13.99 2.30
C HIS A 39 -0.78 12.67 2.65
N ILE A 40 -0.79 11.78 1.68
CA ILE A 40 -1.37 10.45 1.78
C ILE A 40 -0.21 9.46 1.78
N HIS A 41 -0.10 8.65 2.83
CA HIS A 41 0.83 7.53 2.84
C HIS A 41 0.20 6.35 2.10
N ILE A 42 0.97 5.75 1.19
CA ILE A 42 0.72 4.43 0.62
C ILE A 42 1.83 3.52 1.12
N ILE A 43 1.48 2.58 2.00
CA ILE A 43 2.43 1.71 2.68
C ILE A 43 2.21 0.28 2.18
N PRO A 44 3.03 -0.25 1.26
CA PRO A 44 2.89 -1.62 0.77
C PRO A 44 3.10 -2.63 1.90
N ARG A 45 2.30 -3.70 1.90
CA ARG A 45 2.24 -4.72 2.96
C ARG A 45 2.40 -6.13 2.39
N LYS A 46 3.12 -6.98 3.12
CA LYS A 46 3.23 -8.41 2.82
C LYS A 46 2.63 -9.21 3.97
N ALA A 47 2.17 -10.42 3.66
CA ALA A 47 1.74 -11.35 4.71
C ALA A 47 2.85 -11.50 5.76
N CYS A 48 2.47 -11.40 7.04
CA CYS A 48 3.39 -11.55 8.18
C CYS A 48 4.54 -10.53 8.25
N ASP A 49 4.41 -9.33 7.67
CA ASP A 49 5.43 -8.27 7.81
C ASP A 49 5.48 -7.61 9.20
N CYS A 50 4.59 -8.01 10.11
CA CYS A 50 4.58 -7.65 11.53
C CYS A 50 4.59 -6.14 11.84
N LEU A 51 4.17 -5.29 10.89
CA LEU A 51 4.27 -3.83 11.02
C LEU A 51 3.57 -3.26 12.27
N TRP A 52 2.51 -3.93 12.76
CA TRP A 52 1.72 -3.49 13.92
C TRP A 52 1.76 -4.44 15.11
N THR A 53 2.23 -5.66 14.92
CA THR A 53 2.32 -6.67 16.00
C THR A 53 3.53 -6.42 16.90
N THR A 54 4.45 -5.57 16.46
CA THR A 54 5.65 -5.17 17.19
C THR A 54 5.82 -3.67 17.00
N GLU A 55 5.66 -2.89 18.07
CA GLU A 55 6.02 -1.46 18.15
C GLU A 55 7.50 -1.17 17.81
N SER A 56 8.27 -2.19 17.44
CA SER A 56 9.72 -2.23 17.53
C SER A 56 10.43 -2.63 16.23
N LEU A 57 9.76 -2.66 15.07
CA LEU A 57 10.51 -2.71 13.81
C LEU A 57 11.09 -1.31 13.52
N PRO A 58 12.41 -1.09 13.65
CA PRO A 58 12.99 0.20 13.38
C PRO A 58 12.82 0.51 11.89
N ARG A 59 12.20 1.65 11.58
CA ARG A 59 12.16 2.16 10.21
C ARG A 59 13.59 2.47 9.79
N GLN A 60 14.12 1.69 8.85
CA GLN A 60 15.44 1.94 8.27
C GLN A 60 15.30 2.96 7.15
N PRO A 61 16.12 4.04 7.16
CA PRO A 61 16.19 4.95 6.03
C PRO A 61 16.54 4.20 4.75
N LEU A 62 15.88 4.55 3.64
CA LEU A 62 16.24 4.00 2.34
C LEU A 62 17.59 4.58 1.91
N SER A 63 18.61 3.74 1.78
CA SER A 63 19.90 4.13 1.20
C SER A 63 19.73 4.51 -0.27
N LEU A 64 20.27 5.66 -0.68
CA LEU A 64 20.30 6.13 -2.08
C LEU A 64 21.32 5.34 -2.90
N ASN A 65 21.05 4.04 -3.08
CA ASN A 65 21.91 3.10 -3.79
C ASN A 65 21.20 2.55 -5.04
N GLN A 66 21.86 1.60 -5.71
CA GLN A 66 21.34 0.98 -6.92
C GLN A 66 19.95 0.33 -6.72
N GLU A 67 19.65 -0.20 -5.52
CA GLU A 67 18.35 -0.79 -5.21
C GLU A 67 17.23 0.24 -5.14
N ALA A 68 17.51 1.42 -4.57
CA ALA A 68 16.56 2.53 -4.58
C ALA A 68 16.28 3.00 -6.02
N CYS A 69 17.31 3.11 -6.87
CA CYS A 69 17.13 3.45 -8.29
C CYS A 69 16.27 2.39 -9.00
N LYS A 70 16.56 1.10 -8.80
CA LYS A 70 15.76 -0.01 -9.38
C LYS A 70 14.31 0.04 -8.92
N LEU A 71 14.05 0.41 -7.65
CA LEU A 71 12.69 0.57 -7.16
C LEU A 71 11.97 1.73 -7.87
N VAL A 72 12.63 2.88 -8.02
CA VAL A 72 12.07 4.03 -8.75
C VAL A 72 11.72 3.65 -10.19
N THR A 73 12.64 3.01 -10.91
CA THR A 73 12.41 2.55 -12.29
C THR A 73 11.19 1.64 -12.37
N ARG A 74 11.09 0.64 -11.49
CA ARG A 74 9.93 -0.26 -11.45
C ARG A 74 8.62 0.48 -11.19
N VAL A 75 8.59 1.43 -10.26
CA VAL A 75 7.39 2.24 -9.99
C VAL A 75 6.99 3.06 -11.21
N GLN A 76 7.95 3.69 -11.89
CA GLN A 76 7.71 4.48 -13.10
C GLN A 76 7.15 3.61 -14.24
N GLU A 77 7.70 2.42 -14.44
CA GLU A 77 7.20 1.44 -15.42
C GLU A 77 5.76 1.03 -15.12
N GLN A 78 5.45 0.68 -13.87
CA GLN A 78 4.08 0.29 -13.48
C GLN A 78 3.08 1.44 -13.67
N LEU A 79 3.46 2.69 -13.35
CA LEU A 79 2.61 3.85 -13.57
C LEU A 79 2.38 4.14 -15.06
N SER A 80 3.39 3.92 -15.90
CA SER A 80 3.29 4.16 -17.35
C SER A 80 2.43 3.11 -18.05
N ASN A 81 2.53 1.84 -17.63
CA ASN A 81 1.83 0.72 -18.25
C ASN A 81 0.32 0.71 -17.94
N MET A 82 -0.12 1.34 -16.85
CA MET A 82 -1.53 1.35 -16.44
C MET A 82 -2.41 2.36 -17.19
N SER A 83 -1.84 3.16 -18.10
CA SER A 83 -2.59 4.07 -18.98
C SER A 83 -3.49 3.33 -20.01
N MET A 84 -3.31 2.02 -20.18
CA MET A 84 -3.97 1.23 -21.23
C MET A 84 -5.08 0.27 -20.76
N ASP A 85 -5.29 0.12 -19.45
CA ASP A 85 -6.14 -0.94 -18.88
C ASP A 85 -7.43 -0.37 -18.29
N GLY A 86 -8.27 0.18 -19.17
CA GLY A 86 -9.58 0.73 -18.84
C GLY A 86 -10.74 -0.27 -18.96
N LYS A 87 -10.48 -1.57 -19.12
CA LYS A 87 -11.53 -2.57 -19.26
C LYS A 87 -11.23 -3.85 -18.48
N GLU A 88 -12.18 -4.18 -17.63
CA GLU A 88 -12.47 -5.51 -17.07
C GLU A 88 -11.58 -6.01 -15.92
N GLN A 89 -12.16 -5.93 -14.72
CA GLN A 89 -12.22 -7.09 -13.81
C GLN A 89 -13.45 -6.96 -12.91
N GLU A 90 -14.60 -7.23 -13.50
CA GLU A 90 -15.80 -7.63 -12.77
C GLU A 90 -16.16 -9.02 -13.31
N SER A 91 -15.59 -10.08 -12.72
CA SER A 91 -16.15 -11.42 -12.85
C SER A 91 -15.78 -12.29 -11.64
N HIS A 92 -16.85 -12.73 -10.98
CA HIS A 92 -17.00 -13.98 -10.24
C HIS A 92 -15.95 -14.40 -9.20
N GLU A 93 -16.34 -14.28 -7.93
CA GLU A 93 -16.34 -15.45 -7.06
C GLU A 93 -17.62 -15.50 -6.21
N MET A 94 -18.47 -16.48 -6.52
CA MET A 94 -19.71 -16.78 -5.82
C MET A 94 -19.42 -17.89 -4.79
N ASP A 95 -19.68 -17.56 -3.52
CA ASP A 95 -20.06 -18.44 -2.40
C ASP A 95 -19.33 -19.78 -2.24
N ARG A 96 -18.44 -19.89 -1.24
CA ARG A 96 -18.40 -21.07 -0.35
C ARG A 96 -18.04 -20.71 1.10
N THR A 97 -18.90 -21.20 1.99
CA THR A 97 -18.71 -21.50 3.43
C THR A 97 -18.86 -20.35 4.45
N ARG A 98 -20.06 -20.35 5.04
CA ARG A 98 -20.32 -19.96 6.44
C ARG A 98 -19.27 -20.59 7.37
N GLY A 99 -18.45 -19.76 8.01
CA GLY A 99 -17.65 -20.11 9.18
C GLY A 99 -17.84 -19.03 10.24
N SER A 100 -18.31 -19.42 11.42
CA SER A 100 -18.64 -18.53 12.52
C SER A 100 -17.43 -17.75 13.02
N VAL A 101 -17.55 -16.43 13.11
CA VAL A 101 -16.61 -15.59 13.88
C VAL A 101 -17.13 -15.52 15.32
N PRO A 102 -16.36 -15.92 16.35
CA PRO A 102 -16.71 -15.57 17.73
C PRO A 102 -16.44 -14.08 17.93
N LYS A 103 -17.45 -13.33 18.39
CA LYS A 103 -17.25 -12.02 19.01
C LYS A 103 -16.38 -12.23 20.26
N LEU A 104 -15.18 -11.68 20.28
CA LEU A 104 -14.48 -11.40 21.53
C LEU A 104 -14.80 -9.97 21.97
N LEU A 105 -15.04 -9.88 23.29
CA LEU A 105 -15.24 -8.68 24.10
C LEU A 105 -14.04 -7.72 24.00
#